data_AF-A0A2N3E6W5-F1
#
_entry.id   AF-A0A2N3E6W5-F1
#
_cell.length_a   1.000
_cell.length_b   1.000
_cell.length_c   1.000
_cell.angle_alpha   90.00
_cell.angle_beta   90.00
_cell.angle_gamma   90.00
#
_symmetry.space_group_name_H-M   'P 1'
#
loop_
_entity.id
_entity.type
_entity.pdbx_description
1 polymer ?
#
loop_
_entity_poly.entity_id
_entity_poly.type
_entity_poly.pdbx_seq_one_letter_code
_entity_poly.pdbx_strand_id
1 'polypeptide(L)' 'MADVTIYTTLLCPYCFRAKGLLQKKGVSYTEIDVGMDAGKRREM' A
#
# COMPACT_ATOMS: atom_id res chain seq x y z
N MET A 1 -16.55 -6.01 8.97
CA MET A 1 -15.59 -4.88 8.98
C MET A 1 -14.43 -5.33 8.12
N ALA A 2 -14.17 -4.67 6.98
CA ALA A 2 -13.14 -5.13 6.05
C ALA A 2 -11.80 -4.54 6.48
N ASP A 3 -10.82 -5.41 6.75
CA ASP A 3 -9.45 -5.00 6.98
C ASP A 3 -8.81 -4.65 5.64
N VAL A 4 -8.45 -3.38 5.45
CA VAL A 4 -7.87 -2.89 4.19
C VAL A 4 -6.37 -2.75 4.39
N THR A 5 -5.62 -3.67 3.82
CA THR A 5 -4.16 -3.59 3.81
C THR A 5 -3.68 -3.09 2.45
N ILE A 6 -2.92 -2.00 2.43
CA ILE A 6 -2.35 -1.41 1.21
C ILE A 6 -0.83 -1.63 1.20
N TYR A 7 -0.37 -2.35 0.18
CA TYR A 7 1.06 -2.52 -0.07
C TYR A 7 1.57 -1.37 -0.93
N THR A 8 2.49 -0.58 -0.39
CA THR A 8 3.05 0.60 -1.07
C THR A 8 4.53 0.46 -1.34
N THR A 9 5.04 1.32 -2.21
CA THR A 9 6.48 1.39 -2.51
C THR A 9 6.84 2.85 -2.64
N LEU A 10 8.00 3.24 -2.10
CA LEU A 10 8.50 4.63 -2.08
C LEU A 10 8.45 5.37 -3.42
N LEU A 11 8.57 4.65 -4.55
CA LEU A 11 8.56 5.20 -5.91
C LEU A 11 7.34 4.78 -6.74
N CYS A 12 6.19 4.52 -6.11
CA CYS A 12 4.98 4.15 -6.84
C CYS A 12 3.94 5.29 -6.89
N PRO A 13 3.74 5.93 -8.05
CA PRO A 13 2.73 6.99 -8.20
C PRO A 13 1.30 6.47 -8.02
N TYR A 14 1.06 5.17 -8.24
CA TYR A 14 -0.25 4.54 -8.02
C TYR A 14 -0.59 4.39 -6.54
N CYS A 15 0.39 4.10 -5.69
CA CYS A 15 0.21 4.01 -4.24
C CYS A 15 -0.27 5.33 -3.65
N PHE A 16 0.29 6.45 -4.10
CA PHE A 16 -0.15 7.78 -3.68
C PHE A 16 -1.62 8.04 -4.02
N ARG A 17 -2.04 7.68 -5.25
CA ARG A 17 -3.45 7.81 -5.68
C ARG A 17 -4.39 6.90 -4.90
N ALA A 18 -3.97 5.67 -4.59
CA ALA A 18 -4.75 4.72 -3.81
C ALA A 18 -4.96 5.20 -2.37
N LYS A 19 -3.93 5.74 -1.72
CA LYS A 19 -4.03 6.36 -0.38
C LYS A 19 -5.00 7.53 -0.37
N GLY A 20 -4.91 8.42 -1.36
CA GLY A 20 -5.86 9.54 -1.49
C GLY A 20 -7.31 9.07 -1.65
N LEU A 21 -7.54 7.99 -2.39
CA LEU A 21 -8.89 7.43 -2.58
C LEU A 21 -9.44 6.77 -1.30
N LEU A 22 -8.59 6.07 -0.56
CA LEU A 22 -8.93 5.46 0.74
C LEU A 22 -9.24 6.53 1.79
N GLN A 23 -8.42 7.58 1.84
CA GLN A 23 -8.62 8.72 2.75
C GLN A 23 -9.91 9.47 2.41
N LYS A 24 -10.21 9.69 1.12
CA LYS A 24 -11.48 10.29 0.67
C LYS A 24 -12.71 9.43 1.02
N LYS A 25 -12.54 8.11 1.08
CA LYS A 25 -13.60 7.17 1.50
C LYS A 25 -13.73 7.04 3.02
N GLY A 26 -12.82 7.63 3.80
CA GLY A 26 -12.82 7.52 5.26
C GLY A 26 -12.59 6.10 5.76
N VAL A 27 -11.89 5.27 4.98
CA VAL A 27 -11.65 3.86 5.31
C VAL A 27 -10.34 3.76 6.07
N SER A 28 -10.35 3.08 7.21
CA SER A 28 -9.13 2.70 7.92
C SER A 28 -8.35 1.69 7.10
N TYR A 29 -7.08 1.95 6.85
CA TYR A 29 -6.19 1.04 6.12
C TYR A 29 -4.83 0.91 6.79
N THR A 30 -4.21 -0.24 6.62
CA THR A 30 -2.85 -0.56 7.08
C THR A 30 -1.89 -0.43 5.91
N GLU A 31 -0.94 0.50 6.01
CA GLU A 31 0.08 0.71 4.98
C GLU A 31 1.30 -0.19 5.25
N ILE A 32 1.67 -1.02 4.25
CA ILE A 32 2.84 -1.90 4.30
C ILE A 32 3.77 -1.49 3.15
N ASP A 33 4.90 -0.87 3.46
CA ASP A 33 5.91 -0.57 2.44
C ASP A 33 6.67 -1.84 2.03
N VAL A 34 6.46 -2.27 0.79
CA VAL A 34 7.16 -3.38 0.13
C VAL A 34 8.29 -2.88 -0.77
N GLY A 35 8.55 -1.57 -0.75
CA GLY A 35 9.49 -0.90 -1.65
C GLY A 35 10.96 -1.04 -1.25
N MET A 36 11.24 -1.00 0.05
CA MET A 36 12.60 -1.24 0.58
C MET A 36 12.98 -2.72 0.62
N ASP A 37 12.00 -3.62 0.53
CA ASP A 37 12.22 -5.06 0.60
C ASP A 37 12.32 -5.69 -0.80
N ALA A 38 13.39 -5.35 -1.51
CA ALA A 38 13.82 -6.10 -2.69
C ALA A 38 14.08 -7.60 -2.38
N GLY A 39 14.10 -7.98 -1.09
CA GLY A 39 14.22 -9.35 -0.59
C GLY A 39 13.02 -10.25 -0.86
N LYS A 40 11.81 -9.69 -1.04
CA LYS A 40 10.60 -10.48 -1.38
C LYS A 40 10.36 -10.69 -2.88
N ARG A 41 11.34 -10.40 -3.74
CA ARG A 41 11.34 -10.90 -5.13
C ARG A 41 11.73 -12.38 -5.24
N ARG A 42 12.10 -13.04 -4.14
CA ARG A 42 12.59 -14.42 -4.12
C ARG A 42 11.64 -15.40 -3.40
N GLU A 43 10.34 -15.13 -3.44
CA GLU A 43 9.30 -16.12 -3.10
C GLU A 43 8.09 -15.96 -4.03
N MET A 44 8.36 -15.81 -5.32
CA MET A 44 7.45 -16.20 -6.40
C MET A 44 8.18 -17.16 -7.33
#